data_AF-A0A2J7PWM5-F1
#
_entry.id   AF-A0A2J7PWM5-F1
#
_cell.length_a   1.000
_cell.length_b   1.000
_cell.length_c   1.000
_cell.angle_alpha   90.00
_cell.angle_beta   90.00
_cell.angle_gamma   90.00
#
_symmetry.space_group_name_H-M   'P 1'
#
loop_
_entity.id
_entity.type
_entity.pdbx_description
1 polymer ?
#
loop_
_entity_poly.entity_id
_entity_poly.type
_entity_poly.pdbx_seq_one_letter_code
_entity_poly.pdbx_strand_id
1 'polypeptide(L)'
;MCWIHGGLFYSGSAQNYPPDFLMDKNVVLVTFNYRLGVYGFLSTGDDESPGNYGLKDQRAALMWVQENIAVFGGNPKSVTLFGESSGATCVHCHMLSPFTEGLFHRAISMAGTAISPWASCPDPLSMAQEQAKLVNCSTANTSTIVACLKDTDPVLLVKTYPSEPLFARNRVFTPCPEQQSFRNPEPFLPGDPLDLIRAGKFKKIPWIVGANSQDASTFIVPILNLNRLRARWNKNFEQFTKSFLFLPKKLTKVQADGVYEKFIDFYLNGTRNLSQQDAYQIIEEWVTLMKGGTFFRCPSSGHIQKMTRRSANLSSTCGQTSQNSKTRHPRTNPLTAAVS
;
A
#
# COMPACT_ATOMS: atom_id res chain seq x y z
N MET A 1 -13.51 15.96 7.51
CA MET A 1 -12.59 14.80 7.43
C MET A 1 -12.83 14.12 6.10
N CYS A 2 -11.79 13.82 5.33
CA CYS A 2 -11.90 13.21 4.00
C CYS A 2 -11.33 11.79 4.02
N TRP A 3 -12.17 10.79 3.76
CA TRP A 3 -11.86 9.37 3.86
C TRP A 3 -11.43 8.79 2.51
N ILE A 4 -10.29 8.10 2.51
CA ILE A 4 -9.84 7.25 1.39
C ILE A 4 -9.95 5.79 1.82
N HIS A 5 -10.80 5.03 1.13
CA HIS A 5 -11.02 3.63 1.45
C HIS A 5 -9.81 2.72 1.10
N GLY A 6 -9.73 1.58 1.79
CA GLY A 6 -8.78 0.49 1.51
C GLY A 6 -9.24 -0.42 0.37
N GLY A 7 -8.57 -1.57 0.23
CA GLY A 7 -8.90 -2.61 -0.77
C GLY A 7 -7.78 -3.00 -1.73
N LEU A 8 -6.50 -2.89 -1.31
CA LEU A 8 -5.31 -3.24 -2.10
C LEU A 8 -5.27 -2.58 -3.48
N PHE A 9 -5.82 -1.36 -3.58
CA PHE A 9 -5.95 -0.57 -4.80
C PHE A 9 -6.83 -1.18 -5.91
N TYR A 10 -7.45 -2.35 -5.73
CA TYR A 10 -8.24 -3.01 -6.78
C TYR A 10 -9.73 -3.17 -6.43
N SER A 11 -10.07 -3.06 -5.16
CA SER A 11 -11.43 -3.26 -4.64
C SER A 11 -11.77 -2.20 -3.60
N GLY A 12 -13.00 -2.25 -3.10
CA GLY A 12 -13.51 -1.31 -2.11
C GLY A 12 -14.39 -0.21 -2.72
N SER A 13 -15.10 0.48 -1.86
CA SER A 13 -15.91 1.64 -2.22
C SER A 13 -16.13 2.53 -0.99
N ALA A 14 -16.52 3.78 -1.21
CA ALA A 14 -16.99 4.67 -0.16
C ALA A 14 -18.18 4.10 0.63
N GLN A 15 -19.08 3.35 -0.04
CA GLN A 15 -20.28 2.78 0.58
C GLN A 15 -19.98 1.71 1.63
N ASN A 16 -18.79 1.12 1.59
CA ASN A 16 -18.38 0.11 2.57
C ASN A 16 -18.12 0.69 3.97
N TYR A 17 -18.12 2.01 4.11
CA TYR A 17 -17.76 2.73 5.35
C TYR A 17 -18.92 3.62 5.78
N PRO A 18 -19.97 3.05 6.38
CA PRO A 18 -21.13 3.80 6.80
C PRO A 18 -20.73 4.78 7.93
N PRO A 19 -21.33 6.00 7.95
CA PRO A 19 -20.78 7.12 8.70
C PRO A 19 -21.17 7.15 10.19
N ASP A 20 -21.98 6.19 10.65
CA ASP A 20 -22.76 6.21 11.90
C ASP A 20 -21.96 6.70 13.11
N PHE A 21 -20.79 6.10 13.37
CA PHE A 21 -19.97 6.45 14.54
C PHE A 21 -19.37 7.86 14.49
N LEU A 22 -19.26 8.46 13.31
CA LEU A 22 -18.75 9.83 13.13
C LEU A 22 -19.88 10.86 13.07
N MET A 23 -21.12 10.46 12.80
CA MET A 23 -22.26 11.38 12.76
C MET A 23 -22.62 11.95 14.13
N ASP A 24 -22.24 11.27 15.22
CA ASP A 24 -22.35 11.78 16.60
C ASP A 24 -21.26 12.81 16.96
N LYS A 25 -20.34 13.12 16.03
CA LYS A 25 -19.24 14.06 16.25
C LYS A 25 -19.47 15.33 15.44
N ASN A 26 -18.98 16.46 15.96
CA ASN A 26 -19.06 17.74 15.26
C ASN A 26 -18.03 17.82 14.11
N VAL A 27 -18.23 17.02 13.08
CA VAL A 27 -17.37 16.91 11.90
C VAL A 27 -18.21 16.79 10.63
N VAL A 28 -17.74 17.40 9.55
CA VAL A 28 -18.23 17.06 8.21
C VAL A 28 -17.39 15.90 7.67
N LEU A 29 -18.03 14.78 7.32
CA LEU A 29 -17.37 13.62 6.72
C LEU A 29 -17.57 13.64 5.20
N VAL A 30 -16.48 13.48 4.45
CA VAL A 30 -16.49 13.31 3.00
C VAL A 30 -15.90 11.95 2.67
N THR A 31 -16.70 11.08 2.07
CA THR A 31 -16.27 9.79 1.51
C THR A 31 -16.44 9.84 0.00
N PHE A 32 -15.50 9.29 -0.76
CA PHE A 32 -15.56 9.32 -2.21
C PHE A 32 -14.92 8.07 -2.83
N ASN A 33 -15.28 7.79 -4.07
CA ASN A 33 -14.67 6.72 -4.86
C ASN A 33 -13.52 7.27 -5.69
N TYR A 34 -12.56 6.42 -6.01
CA TYR A 34 -11.47 6.71 -6.93
C TYR A 34 -11.26 5.48 -7.84
N ARG A 35 -10.64 5.65 -9.02
CA ARG A 35 -10.38 4.52 -9.92
C ARG A 35 -9.46 3.49 -9.27
N LEU A 36 -9.79 2.22 -9.50
CA LEU A 36 -9.10 1.05 -8.92
C LEU A 36 -8.49 0.17 -10.01
N GLY A 37 -7.58 -0.71 -9.60
CA GLY A 37 -6.96 -1.74 -10.42
C GLY A 37 -6.27 -1.16 -11.65
N VAL A 38 -6.50 -1.81 -12.79
CA VAL A 38 -5.97 -1.38 -14.10
C VAL A 38 -6.36 0.06 -14.45
N TYR A 39 -7.57 0.51 -14.07
CA TYR A 39 -8.03 1.88 -14.35
C TYR A 39 -7.40 2.94 -13.44
N GLY A 40 -7.05 2.54 -12.23
CA GLY A 40 -6.48 3.44 -11.23
C GLY A 40 -4.97 3.57 -11.32
N PHE A 41 -4.28 2.48 -11.69
CA PHE A 41 -2.86 2.36 -11.38
C PHE A 41 -2.03 1.68 -12.47
N LEU A 42 -2.59 1.39 -13.66
CA LEU A 42 -1.76 0.93 -14.78
C LEU A 42 -0.75 2.02 -15.16
N SER A 43 0.51 1.62 -15.29
CA SER A 43 1.59 2.48 -15.72
C SER A 43 2.47 1.72 -16.72
N THR A 44 2.90 2.39 -17.79
CA THR A 44 3.90 1.89 -18.73
C THR A 44 5.32 2.35 -18.37
N GLY A 45 5.46 3.21 -17.35
CA GLY A 45 6.74 3.80 -16.96
C GLY A 45 7.21 4.93 -17.88
N ASP A 46 6.41 5.29 -18.87
CA ASP A 46 6.63 6.39 -19.82
C ASP A 46 5.38 7.29 -19.90
N ASP A 47 5.40 8.23 -20.83
CA ASP A 47 4.32 9.21 -21.01
C ASP A 47 3.03 8.63 -21.61
N GLU A 48 3.04 7.40 -22.16
CA GLU A 48 1.84 6.81 -22.76
C GLU A 48 0.79 6.46 -21.70
N SER A 49 1.27 6.01 -20.53
CA SER A 49 0.47 5.81 -19.33
C SER A 49 1.36 6.03 -18.11
N PRO A 50 1.52 7.26 -17.60
CA PRO A 50 2.34 7.52 -16.42
C PRO A 50 1.76 6.86 -15.16
N GLY A 51 0.45 6.61 -15.13
CA GLY A 51 -0.26 5.94 -14.04
C GLY A 51 -0.78 6.90 -12.98
N ASN A 52 -0.96 6.37 -11.76
CA ASN A 52 -1.48 7.07 -10.58
C ASN A 52 -2.83 7.79 -10.79
N TYR A 53 -3.66 7.29 -11.71
CA TYR A 53 -4.98 7.84 -12.01
C TYR A 53 -5.88 7.88 -10.77
N GLY A 54 -5.87 6.84 -9.94
CA GLY A 54 -6.64 6.80 -8.69
C GLY A 54 -6.17 7.84 -7.66
N LEU A 55 -4.86 8.14 -7.60
CA LEU A 55 -4.34 9.22 -6.75
C LEU A 55 -4.73 10.61 -7.28
N LYS A 56 -4.74 10.76 -8.61
CA LYS A 56 -5.20 11.98 -9.29
C LYS A 56 -6.70 12.21 -9.09
N ASP A 57 -7.52 11.15 -9.07
CA ASP A 57 -8.94 11.23 -8.72
C ASP A 57 -9.12 11.70 -7.27
N GLN A 58 -8.34 11.15 -6.33
CA GLN A 58 -8.36 11.60 -4.94
C GLN A 58 -7.93 13.06 -4.80
N ARG A 59 -6.95 13.53 -5.58
CA ARG A 59 -6.57 14.96 -5.63
C ARG A 59 -7.74 15.81 -6.11
N ALA A 60 -8.42 15.40 -7.18
CA ALA A 60 -9.59 16.10 -7.70
C ALA A 60 -10.71 16.18 -6.65
N ALA A 61 -10.97 15.09 -5.91
CA ALA A 61 -11.93 15.10 -4.80
C ALA A 61 -11.51 16.08 -3.69
N LEU A 62 -10.22 16.16 -3.35
CA LEU A 62 -9.73 17.13 -2.37
C LEU A 62 -9.81 18.58 -2.85
N MET A 63 -9.57 18.84 -4.13
CA MET A 63 -9.81 20.17 -4.73
C MET A 63 -11.28 20.54 -4.66
N TRP A 64 -12.18 19.61 -4.99
CA TRP A 64 -13.62 19.81 -4.84
C TRP A 64 -13.98 20.15 -3.38
N VAL A 65 -13.39 19.47 -2.39
CA VAL A 65 -13.59 19.79 -0.97
C VAL A 65 -13.12 21.21 -0.67
N GLN A 66 -11.95 21.64 -1.15
CA GLN A 66 -11.45 23.00 -0.93
C GLN A 66 -12.41 24.07 -1.47
N GLU A 67 -12.96 23.84 -2.65
CA GLU A 67 -13.85 24.79 -3.33
C GLU A 67 -15.28 24.79 -2.78
N ASN A 68 -15.79 23.64 -2.32
CA ASN A 68 -17.22 23.45 -2.08
C ASN A 68 -17.59 23.20 -0.63
N ILE A 69 -16.69 22.68 0.23
CA ILE A 69 -17.12 22.13 1.53
C ILE A 69 -17.73 23.16 2.48
N ALA A 70 -17.45 24.45 2.27
CA ALA A 70 -18.03 25.55 3.04
C ALA A 70 -19.56 25.57 2.99
N VAL A 71 -20.17 25.24 1.85
CA VAL A 71 -21.65 25.24 1.72
C VAL A 71 -22.31 24.10 2.52
N PHE A 72 -21.54 23.07 2.86
CA PHE A 72 -21.97 21.94 3.68
C PHE A 72 -21.63 22.16 5.18
N GLY A 73 -21.24 23.38 5.57
CA GLY A 73 -20.84 23.72 6.93
C GLY A 73 -19.43 23.24 7.32
N GLY A 74 -18.63 22.78 6.34
CA GLY A 74 -17.24 22.38 6.57
C GLY A 74 -16.26 23.54 6.53
N ASN A 75 -15.07 23.33 7.08
CA ASN A 75 -13.98 24.32 7.02
C ASN A 75 -12.84 23.83 6.11
N PRO A 76 -12.63 24.44 4.92
CA PRO A 76 -11.56 24.04 4.00
C PRO A 76 -10.15 24.19 4.59
N LYS A 77 -9.97 25.09 5.56
CA LYS A 77 -8.70 25.31 6.29
C LYS A 77 -8.46 24.31 7.43
N SER A 78 -9.36 23.35 7.64
CA SER A 78 -9.24 22.34 8.70
C SER A 78 -9.49 20.91 8.19
N VAL A 79 -9.18 20.66 6.91
CA VAL A 79 -9.31 19.33 6.31
C VAL A 79 -8.31 18.35 6.92
N THR A 80 -8.82 17.23 7.44
CA THR A 80 -8.03 16.06 7.84
C THR A 80 -8.24 14.96 6.80
N LEU A 81 -7.15 14.50 6.18
CA LEU A 81 -7.15 13.40 5.23
C LEU A 81 -6.84 12.09 5.96
N PHE A 82 -7.67 11.06 5.79
CA PHE A 82 -7.47 9.80 6.51
C PHE A 82 -7.90 8.59 5.68
N GLY A 83 -7.29 7.45 5.98
CA GLY A 83 -7.55 6.21 5.27
C GLY A 83 -6.97 5.00 5.97
N GLU A 84 -7.41 3.81 5.53
CA GLU A 84 -6.98 2.50 6.04
C GLU A 84 -6.37 1.64 4.92
N SER A 85 -5.38 0.81 5.25
CA SER A 85 -4.71 -0.10 4.31
C SER A 85 -4.18 0.63 3.07
N SER A 86 -4.59 0.27 1.86
CA SER A 86 -4.22 0.98 0.63
C SER A 86 -4.65 2.45 0.64
N GLY A 87 -5.75 2.78 1.32
CA GLY A 87 -6.19 4.16 1.56
C GLY A 87 -5.20 4.92 2.46
N ALA A 88 -4.70 4.29 3.52
CA ALA A 88 -3.64 4.86 4.37
C ALA A 88 -2.34 5.12 3.60
N THR A 89 -2.01 4.22 2.68
CA THR A 89 -0.91 4.40 1.72
C THR A 89 -1.17 5.59 0.80
N CYS A 90 -2.37 5.73 0.24
CA CYS A 90 -2.76 6.90 -0.54
C CYS A 90 -2.60 8.20 0.27
N VAL A 91 -3.07 8.25 1.52
CA VAL A 91 -2.87 9.42 2.40
C VAL A 91 -1.39 9.79 2.48
N HIS A 92 -0.51 8.81 2.69
CA HIS A 92 0.92 9.07 2.74
C HIS A 92 1.46 9.51 1.36
N CYS A 93 1.01 8.93 0.24
CA CYS A 93 1.36 9.42 -1.10
C CYS A 93 0.95 10.89 -1.31
N HIS A 94 -0.24 11.31 -0.82
CA HIS A 94 -0.66 12.72 -0.84
C HIS A 94 0.28 13.61 -0.01
N MET A 95 0.85 13.13 1.08
CA MET A 95 1.87 13.88 1.84
C MET A 95 3.22 13.98 1.11
N LEU A 96 3.53 13.06 0.19
CA LEU A 96 4.76 13.07 -0.60
C LEU A 96 4.61 13.87 -1.92
N SER A 97 3.37 14.07 -2.37
CA SER A 97 3.09 14.85 -3.58
C SER A 97 3.22 16.36 -3.32
N PRO A 98 3.99 17.10 -4.14
CA PRO A 98 3.97 18.56 -4.09
C PRO A 98 2.65 19.14 -4.61
N PHE A 99 1.90 18.40 -5.45
CA PHE A 99 0.70 18.87 -6.15
C PHE A 99 -0.59 18.86 -5.31
N THR A 100 -0.48 18.48 -4.04
CA THR A 100 -1.58 18.41 -3.07
C THR A 100 -1.41 19.44 -1.96
N GLU A 101 -0.51 20.42 -2.13
CA GLU A 101 -0.22 21.46 -1.14
C GLU A 101 -1.47 22.31 -0.85
N GLY A 102 -1.69 22.62 0.43
CA GLY A 102 -2.87 23.36 0.87
C GLY A 102 -4.21 22.58 0.84
N LEU A 103 -4.26 21.38 0.25
CA LEU A 103 -5.53 20.63 0.15
C LEU A 103 -5.97 19.97 1.47
N PHE A 104 -5.03 19.70 2.38
CA PHE A 104 -5.29 19.12 3.69
C PHE A 104 -4.22 19.55 4.71
N HIS A 105 -4.60 19.53 5.98
CA HIS A 105 -3.83 20.16 7.07
C HIS A 105 -3.43 19.18 8.17
N ARG A 106 -4.02 17.99 8.17
CA ARG A 106 -3.72 16.87 9.09
C ARG A 106 -3.91 15.56 8.35
N ALA A 107 -3.18 14.54 8.75
CA ALA A 107 -3.27 13.23 8.14
C ALA A 107 -3.41 12.11 9.17
N ILE A 108 -4.13 11.03 8.81
CA ILE A 108 -4.19 9.79 9.60
C ILE A 108 -4.02 8.58 8.67
N SER A 109 -2.99 7.78 8.90
CA SER A 109 -2.70 6.56 8.14
C SER A 109 -2.87 5.33 9.03
N MET A 110 -3.93 4.55 8.79
CA MET A 110 -4.26 3.35 9.57
C MET A 110 -3.80 2.09 8.83
N ALA A 111 -2.81 1.39 9.38
CA ALA A 111 -2.28 0.14 8.81
C ALA A 111 -1.84 0.29 7.33
N GLY A 112 -1.06 1.33 6.99
CA GLY A 112 -0.50 1.47 5.64
C GLY A 112 0.35 2.73 5.47
N THR A 113 1.37 2.67 4.61
CA THR A 113 2.26 3.78 4.29
C THR A 113 2.79 3.66 2.85
N ALA A 114 3.24 4.78 2.25
CA ALA A 114 3.88 4.80 0.93
C ALA A 114 5.17 3.96 0.82
N ILE A 115 5.77 3.56 1.95
CA ILE A 115 6.94 2.69 2.01
C ILE A 115 6.61 1.28 2.50
N SER A 116 5.32 0.93 2.62
CA SER A 116 4.92 -0.45 2.89
C SER A 116 5.37 -1.33 1.72
N PRO A 117 5.98 -2.50 1.96
CA PRO A 117 6.57 -3.28 0.87
C PRO A 117 5.57 -3.73 -0.21
N TRP A 118 4.29 -3.90 0.16
CA TRP A 118 3.20 -4.22 -0.77
C TRP A 118 2.71 -3.03 -1.60
N ALA A 119 3.13 -1.80 -1.28
CA ALA A 119 2.81 -0.58 -2.02
C ALA A 119 3.87 -0.21 -3.08
N SER A 120 4.87 -1.07 -3.30
CA SER A 120 5.93 -0.83 -4.27
C SER A 120 5.47 -1.12 -5.70
N CYS A 121 5.84 -0.26 -6.65
CA CYS A 121 5.71 -0.50 -8.08
C CYS A 121 7.11 -0.69 -8.72
N PRO A 122 7.68 -1.91 -8.67
CA PRO A 122 9.05 -2.13 -9.08
C PRO A 122 9.24 -2.32 -10.60
N ASP A 123 8.16 -2.52 -11.36
CA ASP A 123 8.22 -2.82 -12.80
C ASP A 123 6.90 -2.47 -13.53
N PRO A 124 6.58 -1.17 -13.68
CA PRO A 124 5.32 -0.76 -14.29
C PRO A 124 5.14 -1.35 -15.70
N LEU A 125 6.20 -1.28 -16.54
CA LEU A 125 6.15 -1.79 -17.91
C LEU A 125 5.85 -3.29 -17.98
N SER A 126 6.56 -4.11 -17.21
CA SER A 126 6.32 -5.56 -17.20
C SER A 126 4.89 -5.90 -16.79
N MET A 127 4.35 -5.18 -15.79
CA MET A 127 2.97 -5.36 -15.34
C MET A 127 1.94 -4.94 -16.39
N ALA A 128 2.17 -3.82 -17.08
CA ALA A 128 1.31 -3.36 -18.17
C ALA A 128 1.33 -4.35 -19.35
N GLN A 129 2.50 -4.87 -19.72
CA GLN A 129 2.63 -5.89 -20.77
C GLN A 129 1.92 -7.19 -20.39
N GLU A 130 2.01 -7.62 -19.12
CA GLU A 130 1.31 -8.81 -18.64
C GLU A 130 -0.21 -8.63 -18.70
N GLN A 131 -0.71 -7.45 -18.34
CA GLN A 131 -2.14 -7.13 -18.52
C GLN A 131 -2.54 -7.13 -19.99
N ALA A 132 -1.71 -6.57 -20.87
CA ALA A 132 -1.97 -6.54 -22.31
C ALA A 132 -2.06 -7.96 -22.90
N LYS A 133 -1.24 -8.92 -22.44
CA LYS A 133 -1.34 -10.34 -22.85
C LYS A 133 -2.70 -10.96 -22.55
N LEU A 134 -3.29 -10.63 -21.41
CA LEU A 134 -4.53 -11.26 -20.97
C LEU A 134 -5.76 -10.86 -21.79
N VAL A 135 -5.65 -9.79 -22.57
CA VAL A 135 -6.73 -9.25 -23.41
C VAL A 135 -6.31 -9.11 -24.87
N ASN A 136 -5.29 -9.86 -25.30
CA ASN A 136 -4.80 -9.89 -26.68
C ASN A 136 -4.30 -8.54 -27.23
N CYS A 137 -3.80 -7.67 -26.35
CA CYS A 137 -3.19 -6.38 -26.67
C CYS A 137 -1.64 -6.41 -26.67
N SER A 138 -1.03 -7.60 -26.82
CA SER A 138 0.42 -7.76 -26.68
C SER A 138 1.20 -7.15 -27.84
N THR A 139 1.92 -6.08 -27.56
CA THR A 139 2.85 -5.44 -28.51
C THR A 139 4.11 -4.96 -27.79
N ALA A 140 5.17 -4.66 -28.54
CA ALA A 140 6.38 -4.04 -27.96
C ALA A 140 6.21 -2.53 -27.70
N ASN A 141 5.34 -1.86 -28.47
CA ASN A 141 5.11 -0.42 -28.37
C ASN A 141 4.09 -0.09 -27.26
N THR A 142 4.47 0.77 -26.32
CA THR A 142 3.63 1.18 -25.17
C THR A 142 2.41 1.98 -25.59
N SER A 143 2.52 2.83 -26.61
CA SER A 143 1.39 3.59 -27.16
C SER A 143 0.32 2.66 -27.74
N THR A 144 0.75 1.62 -28.49
CA THR A 144 -0.15 0.60 -29.03
C THR A 144 -0.78 -0.25 -27.93
N ILE A 145 -0.03 -0.63 -26.89
CA ILE A 145 -0.59 -1.30 -25.70
C ILE A 145 -1.71 -0.44 -25.11
N VAL A 146 -1.44 0.83 -24.81
CA VAL A 146 -2.39 1.73 -24.15
C VAL A 146 -3.61 1.98 -25.04
N ALA A 147 -3.43 2.17 -26.35
CA ALA A 147 -4.54 2.34 -27.28
C ALA A 147 -5.44 1.09 -27.32
N CYS A 148 -4.86 -0.10 -27.40
CA CYS A 148 -5.63 -1.36 -27.40
C CYS A 148 -6.37 -1.59 -26.07
N LEU A 149 -5.72 -1.31 -24.94
CA LEU A 149 -6.35 -1.42 -23.62
C LEU A 149 -7.51 -0.44 -23.44
N LYS A 150 -7.47 0.75 -24.06
CA LYS A 150 -8.58 1.70 -24.05
C LYS A 150 -9.79 1.23 -24.87
N ASP A 151 -9.55 0.40 -25.89
CA ASP A 151 -10.59 -0.14 -26.79
C ASP A 151 -11.16 -1.49 -26.29
N THR A 152 -10.47 -2.15 -25.37
CA THR A 152 -10.91 -3.40 -24.77
C THR A 152 -12.16 -3.21 -23.91
N ASP A 153 -13.09 -4.17 -23.96
CA ASP A 153 -14.26 -4.22 -23.07
C ASP A 153 -13.86 -3.99 -21.60
N PRO A 154 -14.42 -2.96 -20.94
CA PRO A 154 -14.04 -2.65 -19.58
C PRO A 154 -14.32 -3.79 -18.60
N VAL A 155 -15.37 -4.58 -18.81
CA VAL A 155 -15.69 -5.72 -17.96
C VAL A 155 -14.62 -6.80 -18.09
N LEU A 156 -14.08 -7.01 -19.30
CA LEU A 156 -13.00 -7.97 -19.53
C LEU A 156 -11.73 -7.58 -18.78
N LEU A 157 -11.36 -6.30 -18.81
CA LEU A 157 -10.20 -5.78 -18.08
C LEU A 157 -10.30 -5.99 -16.56
N VAL A 158 -11.49 -5.79 -15.97
CA VAL A 158 -11.71 -6.08 -14.54
C VAL A 158 -11.62 -7.59 -14.28
N LYS A 159 -12.23 -8.41 -15.14
CA LYS A 159 -12.26 -9.87 -15.01
C LYS A 159 -10.87 -10.52 -15.10
N THR A 160 -9.88 -9.84 -15.66
CA THR A 160 -8.52 -10.38 -15.63
C THR A 160 -8.00 -10.50 -14.20
N TYR A 161 -8.43 -9.63 -13.27
CA TYR A 161 -7.85 -9.54 -11.93
C TYR A 161 -7.81 -10.92 -11.23
N PRO A 162 -6.66 -11.31 -10.64
CA PRO A 162 -6.51 -12.64 -10.05
C PRO A 162 -7.51 -12.86 -8.92
N SER A 163 -8.18 -14.02 -8.92
CA SER A 163 -9.08 -14.44 -7.83
C SER A 163 -8.35 -14.62 -6.48
N GLU A 164 -7.03 -14.82 -6.52
CA GLU A 164 -6.19 -14.94 -5.33
C GLU A 164 -5.00 -13.96 -5.46
N PRO A 165 -5.21 -12.65 -5.23
CA PRO A 165 -4.21 -11.60 -5.51
C PRO A 165 -2.93 -11.73 -4.68
N LEU A 166 -3.02 -12.35 -3.51
CA LEU A 166 -1.89 -12.70 -2.67
C LEU A 166 -0.84 -13.57 -3.38
N PHE A 167 -1.27 -14.40 -4.34
CA PHE A 167 -0.39 -15.27 -5.12
C PHE A 167 0.00 -14.68 -6.48
N ALA A 168 -0.42 -13.45 -6.79
CA ALA A 168 -0.31 -12.85 -8.11
C ALA A 168 0.18 -11.39 -8.01
N ARG A 169 1.28 -11.18 -7.28
CA ARG A 169 1.83 -9.83 -7.02
C ARG A 169 2.14 -9.05 -8.28
N ASN A 170 2.63 -9.70 -9.33
CA ASN A 170 2.88 -9.08 -10.65
C ASN A 170 1.61 -8.62 -11.37
N ARG A 171 0.43 -8.78 -10.75
CA ARG A 171 -0.88 -8.44 -11.30
C ARG A 171 -1.67 -7.50 -10.38
N VAL A 172 -1.04 -6.99 -9.32
CA VAL A 172 -1.62 -6.00 -8.40
C VAL A 172 -1.01 -4.64 -8.71
N PHE A 173 -1.77 -3.77 -9.36
CA PHE A 173 -1.34 -2.40 -9.66
C PHE A 173 -1.32 -1.54 -8.39
N THR A 174 -0.24 -0.78 -8.20
CA THR A 174 -0.02 0.08 -7.02
C THR A 174 0.48 1.45 -7.47
N PRO A 175 0.55 2.45 -6.57
CA PRO A 175 1.22 3.71 -6.87
C PRO A 175 2.65 3.52 -7.40
N CYS A 176 3.00 4.26 -8.46
CA CYS A 176 4.33 4.22 -9.09
C CYS A 176 4.98 5.60 -9.09
N PRO A 177 6.32 5.70 -8.98
CA PRO A 177 7.02 6.94 -9.33
C PRO A 177 6.74 7.34 -10.79
N GLU A 178 6.54 8.62 -11.02
CA GLU A 178 6.28 9.23 -12.33
C GLU A 178 7.42 10.17 -12.69
N GLN A 179 7.74 10.21 -13.99
CA GLN A 179 8.68 11.20 -14.52
C GLN A 179 7.94 12.47 -14.92
N GLN A 180 8.57 13.62 -14.67
CA GLN A 180 8.09 14.89 -15.19
C GLN A 180 8.42 14.99 -16.67
N SER A 181 7.44 15.36 -17.49
CA SER A 181 7.61 15.53 -18.93
C SER A 181 6.67 16.61 -19.45
N PHE A 182 6.74 16.91 -20.75
CA PHE A 182 5.77 17.79 -21.40
C PHE A 182 4.34 17.22 -21.33
N ARG A 183 4.18 15.90 -21.40
CA ARG A 183 2.87 15.22 -21.33
C ARG A 183 2.44 14.89 -19.89
N ASN A 184 3.35 14.95 -18.93
CA ASN A 184 3.10 14.78 -17.51
C ASN A 184 3.78 15.90 -16.70
N PRO A 185 3.27 17.15 -16.79
CA PRO A 185 3.90 18.30 -16.14
C PRO A 185 3.75 18.26 -14.61
N GLU A 186 2.72 17.57 -14.11
CA GLU A 186 2.41 17.43 -12.69
C GLU A 186 2.41 15.95 -12.25
N PRO A 187 3.57 15.27 -12.23
CA PRO A 187 3.66 13.89 -11.78
C PRO A 187 3.20 13.78 -10.32
N PHE A 188 2.16 12.98 -10.04
CA PHE A 188 1.59 12.91 -8.71
C PHE A 188 2.63 12.42 -7.69
N LEU A 189 3.40 11.38 -8.02
CA LEU A 189 4.57 10.94 -7.25
C LEU A 189 5.86 11.18 -8.05
N PRO A 190 6.60 12.29 -7.82
CA PRO A 190 7.76 12.67 -8.64
C PRO A 190 9.03 11.83 -8.38
N GLY A 191 8.93 10.75 -7.60
CA GLY A 191 10.08 9.92 -7.23
C GLY A 191 9.70 8.77 -6.32
N ASP A 192 10.69 7.94 -6.00
CA ASP A 192 10.51 6.84 -5.04
C ASP A 192 10.14 7.40 -3.65
N PRO A 193 9.08 6.88 -3.00
CA PRO A 193 8.64 7.35 -1.70
C PRO A 193 9.75 7.38 -0.64
N LEU A 194 10.61 6.36 -0.58
CA LEU A 194 11.67 6.29 0.41
C LEU A 194 12.74 7.36 0.17
N ASP A 195 13.03 7.66 -1.09
CA ASP A 195 14.00 8.67 -1.47
C ASP A 195 13.46 10.09 -1.25
N LEU A 196 12.17 10.34 -1.53
CA LEU A 196 11.49 11.60 -1.18
C LEU A 196 11.56 11.86 0.33
N ILE A 197 11.27 10.83 1.14
CA ILE A 197 11.36 10.88 2.60
C ILE A 197 12.80 11.18 3.05
N ARG A 198 13.80 10.45 2.50
CA ARG A 198 15.23 10.66 2.80
C ARG A 198 15.73 12.02 2.35
N ALA A 199 15.13 12.63 1.33
CA ALA A 199 15.43 13.99 0.91
C ALA A 199 14.68 15.06 1.73
N GLY A 200 13.72 14.67 2.58
CA GLY A 200 12.88 15.62 3.29
C GLY A 200 11.81 16.29 2.43
N LYS A 201 11.52 15.74 1.24
CA LYS A 201 10.56 16.25 0.26
C LYS A 201 9.16 15.69 0.56
N PHE A 202 8.53 16.21 1.61
CA PHE A 202 7.19 15.83 2.04
C PHE A 202 6.53 16.95 2.85
N LYS A 203 5.19 16.93 2.94
CA LYS A 203 4.41 17.89 3.72
C LYS A 203 4.63 17.72 5.22
N LYS A 204 4.95 18.83 5.90
CA LYS A 204 5.18 18.87 7.35
C LYS A 204 3.89 19.26 8.08
N ILE A 205 2.98 18.30 8.22
CA ILE A 205 1.70 18.47 8.91
C ILE A 205 1.57 17.47 10.08
N PRO A 206 0.70 17.74 11.07
CA PRO A 206 0.38 16.74 12.08
C PRO A 206 -0.11 15.43 11.44
N TRP A 207 0.51 14.32 11.86
CA TRP A 207 0.25 13.00 11.29
C TRP A 207 0.13 11.95 12.39
N ILE A 208 -0.99 11.22 12.37
CA ILE A 208 -1.19 10.02 13.16
C ILE A 208 -0.95 8.82 12.25
N VAL A 209 -0.08 7.91 12.67
CA VAL A 209 0.13 6.65 11.97
C VAL A 209 0.02 5.50 12.94
N GLY A 210 -0.70 4.46 12.55
CA GLY A 210 -0.96 3.32 13.41
C GLY A 210 -0.94 2.01 12.66
N ALA A 211 -0.83 0.93 13.43
CA ALA A 211 -0.97 -0.44 12.99
C ALA A 211 -1.68 -1.23 14.09
N ASN A 212 -2.43 -2.27 13.72
CA ASN A 212 -2.97 -3.19 14.72
C ASN A 212 -1.96 -4.28 15.02
N SER A 213 -2.06 -4.86 16.22
CA SER A 213 -1.18 -5.96 16.62
C SER A 213 -1.25 -7.18 15.69
N GLN A 214 -2.28 -7.33 14.86
CA GLN A 214 -2.48 -8.52 14.04
C GLN A 214 -2.96 -8.20 12.62
N ASP A 215 -2.57 -7.07 12.02
CA ASP A 215 -3.04 -6.62 10.68
C ASP A 215 -2.92 -7.69 9.58
N ALA A 216 -1.93 -8.55 9.70
CA ALA A 216 -1.67 -9.64 8.77
C ALA A 216 -2.59 -10.85 8.85
N SER A 217 -3.32 -10.99 9.96
CA SER A 217 -4.27 -12.09 10.13
C SER A 217 -5.29 -12.13 8.99
N THR A 218 -5.65 -10.96 8.44
CA THR A 218 -6.49 -10.78 7.25
C THR A 218 -6.03 -11.61 6.04
N PHE A 219 -4.73 -11.85 5.89
CA PHE A 219 -4.17 -12.60 4.75
C PHE A 219 -3.80 -14.05 5.10
N ILE A 220 -3.29 -14.28 6.31
CA ILE A 220 -2.79 -15.60 6.71
C ILE A 220 -3.90 -16.56 7.15
N VAL A 221 -4.93 -16.07 7.84
CA VAL A 221 -6.02 -16.91 8.34
C VAL A 221 -6.75 -17.63 7.19
N PRO A 222 -7.10 -16.99 6.06
CA PRO A 222 -7.67 -17.69 4.91
C PRO A 222 -6.76 -18.79 4.35
N ILE A 223 -5.45 -18.54 4.25
CA ILE A 223 -4.48 -19.52 3.72
C ILE A 223 -4.47 -20.77 4.60
N LEU A 224 -4.51 -20.61 5.92
CA LEU A 224 -4.44 -21.72 6.86
C LEU A 224 -5.75 -22.49 6.99
N ASN A 225 -6.89 -21.80 6.89
CA ASN A 225 -8.20 -22.44 7.08
C ASN A 225 -8.76 -23.08 5.80
N LEU A 226 -8.42 -22.56 4.62
CA LEU A 226 -8.92 -23.08 3.35
C LEU A 226 -7.95 -24.11 2.78
N ASN A 227 -8.34 -25.40 2.79
CA ASN A 227 -7.52 -26.52 2.29
C ASN A 227 -6.93 -26.26 0.90
N ARG A 228 -7.71 -25.66 0.00
CA ARG A 228 -7.26 -25.28 -1.35
C ARG A 228 -6.09 -24.29 -1.30
N LEU A 229 -6.20 -23.22 -0.51
CA LEU A 229 -5.16 -22.20 -0.42
C LEU A 229 -3.93 -22.74 0.30
N ARG A 230 -4.11 -23.54 1.36
CA ARG A 230 -3.02 -24.20 2.09
C ARG A 230 -2.24 -25.16 1.19
N ALA A 231 -2.95 -26.03 0.47
CA ALA A 231 -2.32 -26.98 -0.44
C ALA A 231 -1.57 -26.26 -1.57
N ARG A 232 -2.16 -25.19 -2.13
CA ARG A 232 -1.50 -24.35 -3.14
C ARG A 232 -0.24 -23.70 -2.57
N TRP A 233 -0.32 -23.17 -1.36
CA TRP A 233 0.83 -22.58 -0.67
C TRP A 233 1.95 -23.59 -0.52
N ASN A 234 1.67 -24.75 0.09
CA ASN A 234 2.66 -25.80 0.34
C ASN A 234 3.30 -26.31 -0.95
N LYS A 235 2.52 -26.45 -2.03
CA LYS A 235 3.05 -26.84 -3.34
C LYS A 235 4.11 -25.86 -3.89
N ASN A 236 4.01 -24.57 -3.56
CA ASN A 236 4.92 -23.53 -4.05
C ASN A 236 5.51 -22.73 -2.89
N PHE A 237 5.82 -23.41 -1.79
CA PHE A 237 6.09 -22.80 -0.49
C PHE A 237 7.20 -21.74 -0.56
N GLU A 238 8.33 -22.07 -1.17
CA GLU A 238 9.46 -21.16 -1.31
C GLU A 238 9.10 -19.93 -2.14
N GLN A 239 8.48 -20.14 -3.31
CA GLN A 239 8.12 -19.04 -4.22
C GLN A 239 7.17 -18.06 -3.54
N PHE A 240 6.13 -18.55 -2.88
CA PHE A 240 5.17 -17.68 -2.20
C PHE A 240 5.77 -17.02 -0.98
N THR A 241 6.49 -17.75 -0.15
CA THR A 241 7.16 -17.17 1.01
C THR A 241 8.13 -16.06 0.59
N LYS A 242 8.95 -16.27 -0.45
CA LYS A 242 9.83 -15.22 -1.01
C LYS A 242 9.05 -14.02 -1.55
N SER A 243 7.95 -14.26 -2.27
CA SER A 243 7.06 -13.19 -2.74
C SER A 243 6.49 -12.36 -1.58
N PHE A 244 6.11 -13.04 -0.50
CA PHE A 244 5.58 -12.46 0.75
C PHE A 244 6.62 -11.78 1.62
N LEU A 245 7.91 -11.96 1.39
CA LEU A 245 8.94 -11.17 2.08
C LEU A 245 9.12 -9.78 1.46
N PHE A 246 8.55 -9.57 0.26
CA PHE A 246 8.65 -8.31 -0.49
C PHE A 246 10.08 -7.77 -0.59
N LEU A 247 11.03 -8.70 -0.79
CA LEU A 247 12.45 -8.35 -0.83
C LEU A 247 12.74 -7.34 -1.94
N PRO A 248 13.57 -6.32 -1.67
CA PRO A 248 13.97 -5.34 -2.68
C PRO A 248 14.66 -6.02 -3.87
N LYS A 249 14.32 -5.61 -5.11
CA LYS A 249 14.96 -6.12 -6.34
C LYS A 249 16.48 -5.89 -6.37
N LYS A 250 17.00 -4.93 -5.61
CA LYS A 250 18.45 -4.64 -5.52
C LYS A 250 19.26 -5.73 -4.82
N LEU A 251 18.62 -6.67 -4.12
CA LEU A 251 19.32 -7.78 -3.48
C LEU A 251 19.78 -8.80 -4.53
N THR A 252 21.00 -9.28 -4.40
CA THR A 252 21.46 -10.43 -5.20
C THR A 252 20.68 -11.68 -4.81
N LYS A 253 20.64 -12.67 -5.71
CA LYS A 253 20.00 -13.97 -5.42
C LYS A 253 20.50 -14.58 -4.10
N VAL A 254 21.82 -14.57 -3.88
CA VAL A 254 22.45 -15.11 -2.66
C VAL A 254 21.97 -14.37 -1.40
N GLN A 255 21.85 -13.04 -1.47
CA GLN A 255 21.33 -12.25 -0.34
C GLN A 255 19.85 -12.55 -0.07
N ALA A 256 19.04 -12.61 -1.14
CA ALA A 256 17.61 -12.91 -1.02
C ALA A 256 17.37 -14.31 -0.45
N ASP A 257 18.13 -15.30 -0.93
CA ASP A 257 18.08 -16.68 -0.43
C ASP A 257 18.54 -16.74 1.03
N GLY A 258 19.61 -16.03 1.40
CA GLY A 258 20.07 -15.95 2.79
C GLY A 258 19.06 -15.30 3.75
N VAL A 259 18.31 -14.28 3.30
CA VAL A 259 17.22 -13.69 4.09
C VAL A 259 16.06 -14.66 4.23
N TYR A 260 15.70 -15.36 3.14
CA TYR A 260 14.66 -16.37 3.14
C TYR A 260 14.98 -17.51 4.11
N GLU A 261 16.20 -18.07 4.08
CA GLU A 261 16.60 -19.17 4.97
C GLU A 261 16.56 -18.75 6.45
N LYS A 262 17.10 -17.56 6.78
CA LYS A 262 16.98 -17.00 8.14
C LYS A 262 15.54 -16.78 8.57
N PHE A 263 14.66 -16.43 7.63
CA PHE A 263 13.24 -16.28 7.89
C PHE A 263 12.59 -17.62 8.25
N ILE A 264 12.88 -18.68 7.48
CA ILE A 264 12.40 -20.03 7.75
C ILE A 264 12.88 -20.53 9.13
N ASP A 265 14.15 -20.31 9.45
CA ASP A 265 14.68 -20.79 10.73
C ASP A 265 14.08 -20.02 11.93
N PHE A 266 13.98 -18.70 11.83
CA PHE A 266 13.56 -17.87 12.96
C PHE A 266 12.05 -17.84 13.20
N TYR A 267 11.25 -17.77 12.13
CA TYR A 267 9.79 -17.55 12.22
C TYR A 267 8.94 -18.78 11.90
N LEU A 268 9.58 -19.86 11.45
CA LEU A 268 8.92 -21.11 11.11
C LEU A 268 9.56 -22.32 11.79
N ASN A 269 10.63 -22.11 12.54
CA ASN A 269 11.39 -23.20 13.17
C ASN A 269 11.76 -24.31 12.16
N GLY A 270 12.17 -23.91 10.95
CA GLY A 270 12.51 -24.86 9.87
C GLY A 270 11.31 -25.41 9.09
N THR A 271 10.06 -25.10 9.47
CA THR A 271 8.86 -25.65 8.84
C THR A 271 8.69 -25.16 7.40
N ARG A 272 8.58 -26.10 6.45
CA ARG A 272 8.35 -25.81 5.02
C ARG A 272 7.04 -26.38 4.46
N ASN A 273 6.20 -26.91 5.34
CA ASN A 273 4.91 -27.48 4.97
C ASN A 273 3.89 -27.16 6.06
N LEU A 274 2.87 -26.37 5.71
CA LEU A 274 1.88 -25.88 6.65
C LEU A 274 0.80 -26.94 6.88
N SER A 275 0.59 -27.37 8.13
CA SER A 275 -0.56 -28.18 8.52
C SER A 275 -1.64 -27.33 9.20
N GLN A 276 -2.85 -27.90 9.35
CA GLN A 276 -3.93 -27.24 10.09
C GLN A 276 -3.69 -27.24 11.61
N GLN A 277 -2.94 -28.21 12.13
CA GLN A 277 -2.65 -28.34 13.56
C GLN A 277 -1.47 -27.44 13.98
N ASP A 278 -0.47 -27.29 13.10
CA ASP A 278 0.63 -26.33 13.28
C ASP A 278 0.17 -24.89 13.06
N ALA A 279 -1.04 -24.69 12.52
CA ALA A 279 -1.58 -23.40 12.18
C ALA A 279 -1.50 -22.46 13.37
N TYR A 280 -1.92 -22.82 14.60
CA TYR A 280 -1.93 -21.89 15.73
C TYR A 280 -0.53 -21.43 16.18
N GLN A 281 0.47 -22.32 16.15
CA GLN A 281 1.83 -22.01 16.56
C GLN A 281 2.57 -21.20 15.47
N ILE A 282 2.41 -21.60 14.20
CA ILE A 282 2.88 -20.85 13.05
C ILE A 282 2.14 -19.51 12.93
N ILE A 283 0.85 -19.44 13.29
CA ILE A 283 0.04 -18.20 13.37
C ILE A 283 0.69 -17.27 14.37
N GLU A 284 1.02 -17.71 15.59
CA GLU A 284 1.63 -16.80 16.54
C GLU A 284 2.96 -16.26 16.03
N GLU A 285 3.81 -17.07 15.40
CA GLU A 285 5.12 -16.64 14.90
C GLU A 285 5.03 -15.79 13.61
N TRP A 286 4.17 -16.13 12.65
CA TRP A 286 3.93 -15.34 11.43
C TRP A 286 3.14 -14.07 11.68
N VAL A 287 2.11 -14.14 12.52
CA VAL A 287 1.45 -12.93 13.01
C VAL A 287 2.48 -12.11 13.77
N THR A 288 3.47 -12.70 14.47
CA THR A 288 4.57 -11.94 15.12
C THR A 288 5.58 -11.30 14.15
N LEU A 289 5.94 -11.97 13.06
CA LEU A 289 6.68 -11.36 11.94
C LEU A 289 5.97 -10.09 11.45
N MET A 290 4.67 -10.23 11.26
CA MET A 290 3.80 -9.17 10.79
C MET A 290 3.48 -8.13 11.89
N LYS A 291 3.52 -8.53 13.18
CA LYS A 291 3.42 -7.69 14.41
C LYS A 291 4.57 -6.70 14.46
N GLY A 292 5.74 -7.06 13.92
CA GLY A 292 7.01 -6.48 14.36
C GLY A 292 7.83 -5.72 13.31
N GLY A 293 7.90 -6.21 12.07
CA GLY A 293 9.11 -5.93 11.27
C GLY A 293 8.95 -5.55 9.81
N THR A 294 7.86 -5.90 9.14
CA THR A 294 7.92 -5.89 7.66
C THR A 294 6.82 -5.05 7.00
N PHE A 295 5.58 -5.09 7.48
CA PHE A 295 4.46 -4.51 6.72
C PHE A 295 3.86 -3.22 7.26
N PHE A 296 3.66 -3.16 8.58
CA PHE A 296 2.95 -2.05 9.20
C PHE A 296 3.75 -1.40 10.32
N ARG A 297 4.40 -2.17 11.21
CA ARG A 297 5.14 -1.62 12.36
C ARG A 297 6.52 -1.05 12.03
N CYS A 298 7.32 -1.70 11.18
CA CYS A 298 8.64 -1.17 10.83
C CYS A 298 8.59 0.01 9.84
N PRO A 299 7.71 -0.01 8.82
CA PRO A 299 7.51 1.17 7.97
C PRO A 299 7.06 2.39 8.78
N SER A 300 6.08 2.22 9.69
CA SER A 300 5.61 3.31 10.54
C SER A 300 6.67 3.75 11.55
N SER A 301 7.29 2.85 12.32
CA SER A 301 8.22 3.22 13.41
C SER A 301 9.53 3.82 12.90
N GLY A 302 10.13 3.23 11.85
CA GLY A 302 11.36 3.75 11.24
C GLY A 302 11.15 5.10 10.55
N HIS A 303 9.95 5.32 10.00
CA HIS A 303 9.59 6.58 9.41
C HIS A 303 9.24 7.65 10.44
N ILE A 304 8.50 7.32 11.51
CA ILE A 304 8.28 8.20 12.67
C ILE A 304 9.64 8.70 13.18
N GLN A 305 10.60 7.81 13.47
CA GLN A 305 11.91 8.22 13.95
C GLN A 305 12.64 9.19 13.00
N LYS A 306 12.53 9.01 11.68
CA LYS A 306 13.13 9.91 10.69
C LYS A 306 12.40 11.25 10.60
N MET A 307 11.06 11.26 10.68
CA MET A 307 10.25 12.48 10.70
C MET A 307 10.51 13.28 11.98
N THR A 308 10.47 12.66 13.16
CA THR A 308 10.70 13.36 14.44
C THR A 308 12.11 13.97 14.51
N ARG A 309 13.14 13.28 14.00
CA ARG A 309 14.52 13.82 13.96
C ARG A 309 14.69 15.01 13.02
N ARG A 310 13.93 15.08 11.92
CA ARG A 310 14.03 16.15 10.91
C ARG A 310 13.02 17.29 11.12
N SER A 311 12.00 17.07 11.93
CA SER A 311 10.93 18.03 12.22
C SER A 311 11.02 18.66 13.61
N ALA A 312 12.19 18.59 14.26
CA ALA A 312 12.43 18.99 15.65
C ALA A 312 11.93 20.41 16.04
N ASN A 313 11.50 21.25 15.09
CA ASN A 313 10.93 22.56 15.37
C ASN A 313 9.47 22.81 14.92
N LEU A 314 8.74 21.91 14.22
CA LEU A 314 7.46 22.33 13.59
C LEU A 314 6.30 21.30 13.48
N SER A 315 6.42 20.00 13.83
CA SER A 315 5.28 19.06 13.69
C SER A 315 5.24 17.94 14.74
N SER A 316 4.05 17.67 15.32
CA SER A 316 3.80 16.52 16.20
C SER A 316 3.40 15.26 15.40
N THR A 317 4.25 14.23 15.45
CA THR A 317 3.96 12.90 14.89
C THR A 317 3.65 11.94 16.04
N CYS A 318 2.51 11.24 15.98
CA CYS A 318 2.12 10.25 17.00
C CYS A 318 2.01 8.85 16.38
N GLY A 319 2.69 7.87 16.98
CA GLY A 319 2.57 6.45 16.65
C GLY A 319 1.72 5.73 17.68
N GLN A 320 0.67 5.04 17.25
CA GLN A 320 -0.16 4.22 18.15
C GLN A 320 -0.21 2.76 17.70
N THR A 321 -0.03 1.85 18.65
CA THR A 321 -0.32 0.41 18.48
C THR A 321 -1.48 0.04 19.39
N SER A 322 -2.57 -0.45 18.81
CA SER A 322 -3.68 -1.03 19.56
C SER A 322 -3.28 -2.42 20.07
N GLN A 323 -3.33 -2.64 21.40
CA GLN A 323 -3.10 -3.95 22.03
C GLN A 323 -4.21 -4.26 23.04
N ASN A 324 -4.73 -5.49 22.98
CA ASN A 324 -5.35 -6.18 24.11
C ASN A 324 -4.49 -7.41 24.46
N SER A 325 -3.96 -7.44 25.69
CA SER A 325 -3.18 -8.50 26.36
C SER A 325 -1.66 -8.58 26.13
N LYS A 326 -0.97 -9.02 27.21
CA LYS A 326 0.47 -8.98 27.52
C LYS A 326 1.35 -9.68 26.45
N THR A 327 2.35 -9.00 25.92
CA THR A 327 3.39 -9.60 25.04
C THR A 327 4.80 -9.54 25.64
N ARG A 328 5.51 -10.68 25.66
CA ARG A 328 6.96 -10.80 25.93
C ARG A 328 7.79 -9.97 24.93
N HIS A 329 8.91 -9.40 25.40
CA HIS A 329 9.88 -8.69 24.57
C HIS A 329 10.53 -9.60 23.50
N PRO A 330 10.69 -9.17 22.23
CA PRO A 330 11.39 -9.97 21.22
C PRO A 330 12.92 -9.74 21.27
N ARG A 331 13.67 -10.83 21.05
CA ARG A 331 15.10 -10.80 20.66
C ARG A 331 15.26 -10.08 19.31
N THR A 332 16.46 -9.58 19.02
CA THR A 332 16.80 -8.79 17.83
C THR A 332 16.34 -9.44 16.52
N ASN A 333 15.52 -8.71 15.74
CA ASN A 333 14.91 -9.17 14.50
C ASN A 333 15.90 -9.11 13.32
N PRO A 334 16.17 -10.23 12.62
CA PRO A 334 17.14 -10.27 11.52
C PRO A 334 16.72 -9.49 10.26
N LEU A 335 15.42 -9.21 10.07
CA LEU A 335 14.92 -8.45 8.91
C LEU A 335 15.26 -6.96 8.99
N THR A 336 15.41 -6.41 10.19
CA THR A 336 15.75 -5.00 10.40
C THR A 336 17.14 -4.63 9.88
N ALA A 337 18.08 -5.59 9.82
CA ALA A 337 19.45 -5.37 9.36
C ALA A 337 19.63 -5.52 7.84
N ALA A 338 18.69 -6.16 7.14
CA ALA A 338 18.76 -6.39 5.69
C ALA A 338 18.10 -5.26 4.86
N VAL A 339 17.28 -4.42 5.50
CA VAL A 339 16.48 -3.36 4.86
C VAL A 339 17.05 -1.95 5.11
N SER A 340 17.99 -1.81 6.06
CA SER A 340 18.77 -0.57 6.31
C SER A 340 19.82 -0.34 5.24
#